data_AF-A0AAC9IUZ5-F1
#
_entry.id   AF-A0AAC9IUZ5-F1
#
_cell.length_a   1.000
_cell.length_b   1.000
_cell.length_c   1.000
_cell.angle_alpha   90.00
_cell.angle_beta   90.00
_cell.angle_gamma   90.00
#
_symmetry.space_group_name_H-M   'P 1'
#
loop_
_entity.id
_entity.type
_entity.pdbx_description
1 polymer ?
#
loop_
_entity_poly.entity_id
_entity_poly.type
_entity_poly.pdbx_seq_one_letter_code
_entity_poly.pdbx_strand_id
1 'polypeptide(L)' 'MVLGDNTRGMLTYGRNHAVDKVSPSALFRIHFTDLNTHWREYLRYEGKGVTPDFYLSSTEDWIEQVVRNYCE' A
#
# COMPACT_ATOMS: atom_id res chain seq x y z
N MET A 1 -9.66 -13.85 8.92
CA MET A 1 -10.06 -12.51 9.41
C MET A 1 -8.87 -11.58 9.26
N VAL A 2 -9.04 -10.53 8.48
CA VAL A 2 -8.08 -9.44 8.26
C VAL A 2 -8.68 -8.17 8.87
N LEU A 3 -7.97 -7.55 9.80
CA LEU A 3 -8.38 -6.28 10.41
C LEU A 3 -7.33 -5.22 10.11
N GLY A 4 -7.76 -3.98 9.90
CA GLY A 4 -6.85 -2.86 9.66
C GLY A 4 -7.46 -1.85 8.70
N ASP A 5 -6.68 -1.42 7.72
CA ASP A 5 -7.12 -0.52 6.66
C ASP A 5 -6.82 -1.12 5.30
N ASN A 6 -7.47 -0.60 4.25
CA ASN A 6 -7.19 -1.03 2.89
C ASN A 6 -5.75 -0.70 2.52
N THR A 7 -5.01 -1.72 2.07
CA THR A 7 -3.63 -1.50 1.64
C THR A 7 -3.59 -0.67 0.35
N ARG A 8 -2.46 -0.01 0.07
CA ARG A 8 -2.32 0.88 -1.11
C ARG A 8 -2.48 0.18 -2.47
N GLY A 9 -2.33 -1.15 -2.53
CA GLY A 9 -2.44 -1.88 -3.79
C GLY A 9 -1.32 -1.59 -4.81
N MET A 10 -0.14 -1.18 -4.35
CA MET A 10 1.03 -0.90 -5.19
C MET A 10 1.79 -2.22 -5.45
N LEU A 11 1.66 -2.79 -6.64
CA LEU A 11 2.15 -4.14 -6.97
C LEU A 11 3.02 -4.18 -8.23
N THR A 12 2.75 -3.29 -9.19
CA THR A 12 3.39 -3.24 -10.51
C THR A 12 4.67 -2.41 -10.53
N TYR A 13 4.92 -1.68 -9.45
CA TYR A 13 6.17 -0.95 -9.20
C TYR A 13 6.45 -0.92 -7.70
N GLY A 14 7.72 -0.92 -7.34
CA GLY A 14 8.17 -0.69 -5.97
C GLY A 14 8.63 0.76 -5.78
N ARG A 15 8.42 1.31 -4.59
CA ARG A 15 9.07 2.56 -4.18
C ARG A 15 10.34 2.24 -3.40
N ASN A 16 11.30 1.64 -4.10
CA ASN A 16 12.49 1.05 -3.49
C ASN A 16 13.71 1.99 -3.49
N HIS A 17 13.62 3.10 -4.23
CA HIS A 17 14.62 4.16 -4.23
C HIS A 17 14.14 5.35 -3.41
N ALA A 18 15.01 5.85 -2.53
CA ALA A 18 14.70 6.98 -1.64
C ALA A 18 14.56 8.32 -2.36
N VAL A 19 15.12 8.44 -3.58
CA VAL A 19 15.23 9.73 -4.29
C VAL A 19 14.36 9.73 -5.54
N ASP A 20 13.26 10.46 -5.46
CA ASP A 20 12.48 10.83 -6.64
C ASP A 20 13.28 11.82 -7.51
N LYS A 21 13.19 11.71 -8.84
CA LYS A 21 13.72 12.74 -9.74
C LYS A 21 12.58 13.61 -10.23
N VAL A 22 12.82 14.91 -10.32
CA VAL A 22 11.84 15.87 -10.85
C VAL A 22 12.41 16.42 -12.15
N SER A 23 11.57 16.50 -13.19
CA SER A 23 11.97 17.08 -14.47
C SER A 23 12.34 18.56 -14.31
N PRO A 24 13.20 19.14 -15.17
CA PRO A 24 13.55 20.56 -15.10
C PRO A 24 12.35 21.52 -15.12
N SER A 25 11.24 21.15 -15.78
CA SER A 25 10.00 21.94 -15.81
C SER A 25 9.16 21.83 -14.53
N ALA A 26 9.54 20.98 -13.58
CA ALA A 26 8.77 20.60 -12.39
C ALA A 26 7.38 19.96 -12.66
N LEU A 27 7.03 19.69 -13.92
CA LEU A 27 5.74 19.09 -14.28
C LEU A 27 5.71 17.57 -14.10
N PHE A 28 6.87 16.91 -14.10
CA PHE A 28 6.96 15.46 -13.99
C PHE A 28 7.82 15.03 -12.80
N ARG A 29 7.33 14.02 -12.09
CA ARG A 29 8.06 13.28 -11.07
C ARG A 29 8.29 11.86 -11.55
N ILE A 30 9.53 11.40 -11.44
CA ILE A 30 9.98 10.09 -11.91
C ILE A 30 10.35 9.27 -10.67
N HIS A 31 9.67 8.14 -10.51
CA HIS A 31 9.95 7.15 -9.48
C HIS A 31 10.67 5.97 -10.12
N PHE A 32 11.85 5.62 -9.61
CA PHE A 32 12.58 4.46 -10.08
C PHE A 32 12.15 3.22 -9.28
N THR A 33 12.07 2.09 -9.98
CA THR A 33 11.84 0.78 -9.38
C THR A 33 12.81 -0.23 -9.99
N ASP A 34 13.32 -1.12 -9.17
CA ASP A 34 14.15 -2.26 -9.52
C ASP A 34 13.31 -3.55 -9.70
N LEU A 35 11.97 -3.43 -9.69
CA LEU A 35 11.05 -4.53 -9.95
C LEU A 35 11.22 -5.00 -11.41
N ASN A 36 11.99 -6.07 -11.58
CA ASN A 36 12.45 -6.54 -12.88
C ASN A 36 11.45 -7.51 -13.56
N THR A 37 10.67 -8.27 -12.79
CA THR A 37 9.88 -9.39 -13.34
C THR A 37 8.45 -9.44 -12.82
N HIS A 38 7.57 -10.10 -13.59
CA HIS A 38 6.19 -10.46 -13.20
C HIS A 38 5.18 -9.31 -12.98
N TRP A 39 5.58 -8.04 -13.00
CA TRP A 39 4.65 -6.91 -12.79
C TRP A 39 3.39 -6.94 -13.66
N ARG A 40 3.49 -7.45 -14.91
CA ARG A 40 2.35 -7.51 -15.84
C ARG A 40 1.20 -8.36 -15.33
N GLU A 41 1.46 -9.46 -14.63
CA GLU A 41 0.39 -10.33 -14.11
C GLU A 41 -0.38 -9.68 -12.97
N TYR A 42 0.25 -8.70 -12.30
CA TYR A 42 -0.33 -7.95 -11.20
C TYR A 42 -1.04 -6.66 -11.63
N LEU A 43 -0.97 -6.27 -12.92
CA LEU A 43 -1.65 -5.07 -13.43
C LEU A 43 -3.14 -5.03 -13.10
N ARG A 44 -3.81 -6.18 -13.13
CA ARG A 44 -5.25 -6.28 -12.82
C ARG A 44 -5.59 -6.05 -11.35
N TYR A 45 -4.59 -6.06 -10.47
CA TYR A 45 -4.71 -5.88 -9.03
C TYR A 45 -4.13 -4.54 -8.55
N GLU A 46 -3.43 -3.81 -9.42
CA GLU A 46 -2.88 -2.49 -9.12
C GLU A 46 -3.97 -1.52 -8.64
N GLY A 47 -3.66 -0.76 -7.59
CA GLY A 47 -4.55 0.25 -7.00
C GLY A 47 -5.77 -0.30 -6.25
N LYS A 48 -5.94 -1.62 -6.15
CA LYS A 48 -7.07 -2.23 -5.43
C LYS A 48 -6.81 -2.38 -3.94
N GLY A 49 -5.60 -2.85 -3.60
CA GLY A 49 -5.26 -3.19 -2.23
C GLY A 49 -5.89 -4.50 -1.77
N VAL A 50 -5.78 -4.76 -0.47
CA VAL A 50 -6.46 -5.85 0.23
C VAL A 50 -7.47 -5.22 1.17
N THR A 51 -8.76 -5.41 0.86
CA THR A 51 -9.86 -4.92 1.70
C THR A 51 -9.92 -5.73 2.99
N PRO A 52 -9.87 -5.09 4.17
CA PRO A 52 -10.00 -5.80 5.43
C PRO A 52 -11.44 -6.28 5.64
N ASP A 53 -11.60 -7.37 6.39
CA ASP A 53 -12.92 -7.82 6.85
C ASP A 53 -13.53 -6.80 7.83
N PHE A 54 -12.68 -6.16 8.64
CA PHE A 54 -13.04 -5.12 9.60
C PHE A 54 -12.07 -3.95 9.56
N TYR A 55 -12.61 -2.75 9.37
CA TYR A 55 -11.82 -1.52 9.44
C TYR A 55 -11.47 -1.16 10.89
N LEU A 56 -10.20 -0.83 11.15
CA LEU A 56 -9.72 -0.27 12.41
C LEU A 56 -9.53 1.24 12.29
N SER A 57 -9.72 1.97 13.39
CA SER A 57 -9.48 3.41 13.40
C SER A 57 -7.99 3.71 13.44
N SER A 58 -7.50 4.57 12.56
CA SER A 58 -6.10 5.05 12.57
C SER A 58 -5.79 6.03 13.71
N THR A 59 -6.78 6.42 14.53
CA THR A 59 -6.61 7.35 15.66
C THR A 59 -6.40 6.66 17.00
N GLU A 60 -6.51 5.33 17.05
CA GLU A 60 -6.41 4.50 18.25
C GLU A 60 -5.39 3.38 18.03
N ASP A 61 -4.88 2.79 19.11
CA ASP A 61 -4.02 1.60 19.02
C ASP A 61 -4.80 0.43 18.40
N TRP A 62 -4.26 -0.14 17.31
CA TRP A 62 -4.93 -1.21 16.58
C TRP A 62 -4.95 -2.53 17.34
N ILE A 63 -3.92 -2.80 18.16
CA ILE A 63 -3.83 -4.02 18.95
C ILE A 63 -4.90 -3.98 20.05
N GLU A 64 -5.03 -2.85 20.77
CA GLU A 64 -6.06 -2.68 21.79
C GLU A 64 -7.48 -2.78 21.21
N GLN A 65 -7.73 -2.17 20.05
CA GLN A 65 -9.02 -2.30 19.34
C GLN A 65 -9.34 -3.76 19.00
N VAL A 66 -8.36 -4.53 18.54
CA VAL A 66 -8.54 -5.95 18.21
C VAL A 66 -8.88 -6.74 19.47
N VAL A 67 -8.08 -6.58 20.54
CA VAL A 67 -8.29 -7.31 21.80
C VAL A 67 -9.67 -7.01 22.37
N ARG A 68 -10.07 -5.73 22.43
CA ARG A 68 -11.36 -5.29 22.98
C ARG A 68 -12.57 -5.84 22.21
N ASN A 69 -12.47 -5.92 20.88
CA ASN A 69 -13.64 -6.17 20.02
C ASN A 69 -13.72 -7.61 19.50
N TYR A 70 -12.62 -8.36 19.49
CA TYR A 70 -12.53 -9.64 18.77
C TYR A 70 -11.74 -10.74 19.50
N CYS A 71 -11.15 -10.45 20.67
CA CYS A 71 -10.54 -11.46 21.52
C CYS A 71 -11.34 -11.57 22.82
N GLU A 72 -12.10 -12.66 22.95
CA GLU A 72 -12.63 -13.13 24.25
C GLU A 72 -11.56 -13.95 24.99
#